data_AF-A0A916BEL9-F1
#
_entry.id   AF-A0A916BEL9-F1
#
_cell.length_a   1.000
_cell.length_b   1.000
_cell.length_c   1.000
_cell.angle_alpha   90.00
_cell.angle_beta   90.00
_cell.angle_gamma   90.00
#
_symmetry.space_group_name_H-M   'P 1'
#
loop_
_entity.id
_entity.type
_entity.pdbx_description
1 polymer ?
#
loop_
_entity_poly.entity_id
_entity_poly.type
_entity_poly.pdbx_seq_one_letter_code
_entity_poly.pdbx_strand_id
1 'polypeptide(L)'
;MPTYTRKTIDQKIADAKAKLKKLKTLKSGKTPAVALTAQSEGMAQLLTEITAVAATHKTTIAEVIMAVARIKKTGLKIENTKQTRSKSFDMIGQ
;
A
#
# COMPACT_ATOMS: atom_id res chain seq x y z
N MET A 1 -35.69 45.65 -7.18
CA MET A 1 -34.89 45.46 -5.96
C MET A 1 -34.96 43.99 -5.55
N PRO A 2 -33.86 43.23 -5.43
CA PRO A 2 -33.93 41.84 -5.00
C PRO A 2 -34.30 41.79 -3.51
N THR A 3 -35.43 41.15 -3.21
CA THR A 3 -35.97 40.99 -1.86
C THR A 3 -35.09 39.99 -1.09
N TYR A 4 -34.21 40.50 -0.23
CA TYR A 4 -33.41 39.65 0.65
C TYR A 4 -34.27 39.16 1.81
N THR A 5 -34.95 38.02 1.61
CA THR A 5 -35.60 37.30 2.71
C THR A 5 -34.51 36.75 3.65
N ARG A 6 -34.53 37.20 4.91
CA ARG A 6 -33.61 36.71 5.94
C ARG A 6 -33.87 35.21 6.15
N LYS A 7 -32.88 34.38 5.81
CA LYS A 7 -32.99 32.92 5.98
C LYS A 7 -33.32 32.58 7.44
N THR A 8 -34.32 31.73 7.63
CA THR A 8 -34.66 31.19 8.95
C THR A 8 -33.51 30.33 9.48
N ILE A 9 -33.50 30.09 10.79
CA ILE A 9 -32.47 29.27 11.44
C ILE A 9 -32.44 27.86 10.82
N ASP A 10 -33.61 27.29 10.52
CA ASP A 10 -33.73 25.96 9.92
C ASP A 10 -33.11 25.88 8.52
N GLN A 11 -33.27 26.92 7.70
CA GLN A 11 -32.66 26.99 6.37
C GLN A 11 -31.12 27.06 6.47
N LYS A 12 -30.60 27.79 7.46
CA LYS A 12 -29.14 27.84 7.71
C LYS A 12 -28.60 26.49 8.17
N ILE A 13 -29.35 25.76 8.99
CA ILE A 13 -28.99 24.41 9.44
C ILE A 13 -29.01 23.43 8.27
N ALA A 14 -30.01 23.50 7.40
CA ALA A 14 -30.11 22.67 6.19
C ALA A 14 -28.92 22.93 5.24
N ASP A 15 -28.59 24.19 4.99
CA ASP A 15 -27.44 24.58 4.17
C ASP A 15 -26.11 24.10 4.78
N ALA A 16 -25.95 24.19 6.10
CA ALA A 16 -24.76 23.71 6.80
C ALA A 16 -24.63 22.18 6.73
N LYS A 17 -25.73 21.44 6.90
CA LYS A 17 -25.77 19.97 6.72
C LYS A 17 -25.41 19.57 5.29
N ALA A 18 -25.94 20.28 4.29
CA ALA A 18 -25.62 20.01 2.88
C ALA A 18 -24.14 20.27 2.57
N LYS A 19 -23.55 21.36 3.09
CA LYS A 19 -22.11 21.65 2.97
C LYS A 19 -21.26 20.58 3.66
N LEU A 20 -21.62 20.15 4.86
CA LEU A 20 -20.92 19.08 5.57
C LEU A 20 -20.97 17.75 4.81
N LYS A 21 -22.12 17.40 4.22
CA LYS A 21 -22.25 16.18 3.40
C LYS A 21 -21.31 16.23 2.20
N LYS A 22 -21.26 17.36 1.47
CA LYS A 22 -20.34 17.57 0.35
C LYS A 22 -18.86 17.51 0.76
N LEU A 23 -18.49 18.09 1.91
CA LEU A 23 -17.12 18.05 2.42
C LEU A 23 -16.71 16.64 2.85
N LYS A 24 -17.62 15.86 3.42
CA LYS A 24 -17.38 14.45 3.78
C LYS A 24 -17.15 13.57 2.55
N THR A 25 -17.92 13.77 1.48
CA THR A 25 -17.75 13.03 0.21
C THR A 25 -16.48 13.42 -0.54
N LEU A 26 -16.04 14.68 -0.46
CA LEU A 26 -14.77 15.13 -1.04
C LEU A 26 -13.56 14.55 -0.31
N LYS A 27 -13.63 14.39 1.02
CA LYS A 27 -12.56 13.75 1.81
C LYS A 27 -12.50 12.23 1.64
N SER A 28 -13.54 11.58 1.13
CA SER A 28 -13.60 10.12 1.00
C SER A 28 -13.15 9.60 -0.36
N GLY A 29 -12.63 10.46 -1.24
CA GLY A 29 -12.00 10.03 -2.50
C GLY A 29 -10.65 9.38 -2.23
N LYS A 30 -10.63 8.17 -1.64
CA LYS A 30 -9.45 7.32 -1.70
C LYS A 30 -9.32 6.89 -3.15
N THR A 31 -8.37 7.48 -3.88
CA THR A 31 -7.90 6.90 -5.14
C THR A 31 -7.60 5.43 -4.84
N PRO A 32 -8.21 4.47 -5.56
CA PRO A 32 -7.93 3.07 -5.31
C PRO A 32 -6.43 2.87 -5.46
N ALA A 33 -5.81 2.30 -4.43
CA ALA A 33 -4.40 1.97 -4.48
C ALA A 33 -4.21 1.00 -5.66
N VAL A 34 -3.49 1.45 -6.69
CA VAL A 34 -3.13 0.58 -7.80
C VAL A 34 -2.16 -0.46 -7.25
N ALA A 35 -2.53 -1.73 -7.35
CA ALA A 35 -1.64 -2.81 -6.95
C ALA A 35 -0.39 -2.79 -7.84
N LEU A 36 0.79 -2.81 -7.22
CA LEU A 36 2.05 -2.96 -7.95
C LEU A 36 2.10 -4.36 -8.55
N THR A 37 2.34 -4.43 -9.86
CA THR A 37 2.49 -5.67 -10.62
C THR A 37 3.85 -5.71 -11.28
N ALA A 38 4.26 -6.85 -11.85
CA ALA A 38 5.51 -6.94 -12.58
C ALA A 38 5.59 -5.99 -13.80
N GLN A 39 4.43 -5.57 -14.32
CA GLN A 39 4.27 -4.67 -15.45
C GLN A 39 4.19 -3.20 -15.03
N SER A 40 4.15 -2.91 -13.73
CA SER A 40 4.17 -1.52 -13.25
C SER A 40 5.48 -0.85 -13.66
N GLU A 41 5.36 0.41 -14.07
CA GLU A 41 6.50 1.22 -14.48
C GLU A 41 7.60 1.24 -13.39
N GLY A 42 8.86 1.09 -13.80
CA GLY A 42 10.01 1.07 -12.90
C GLY A 42 10.27 -0.24 -12.15
N MET A 43 9.36 -1.24 -12.19
CA MET A 43 9.55 -2.50 -11.46
C MET A 43 10.71 -3.36 -12.00
N ALA A 44 10.92 -3.41 -13.32
CA ALA A 44 12.03 -4.14 -13.91
C ALA A 44 13.39 -3.58 -13.47
N GLN A 45 13.50 -2.24 -13.41
CA GLN A 45 14.70 -1.56 -12.93
C GLN A 45 14.93 -1.84 -11.43
N LEU A 46 13.88 -1.73 -10.60
CA LEU A 46 13.96 -2.02 -9.18
C LEU A 46 14.46 -3.46 -8.92
N LEU A 47 13.95 -4.45 -9.64
CA LEU A 47 14.39 -5.84 -9.50
C LEU A 47 15.87 -6.00 -9.86
N THR A 48 16.30 -5.36 -10.95
CA THR A 48 17.70 -5.39 -11.40
C THR A 48 18.62 -4.77 -10.33
N GLU A 49 18.27 -3.60 -9.81
CA GLU A 49 19.07 -2.91 -8.78
C GLU A 49 19.14 -3.70 -7.48
N ILE A 50 18.01 -4.26 -7.01
CA ILE A 50 18.00 -5.11 -5.81
C ILE A 50 18.91 -6.34 -6.00
N THR A 51 18.87 -6.98 -7.17
CA THR A 51 19.75 -8.12 -7.46
C THR A 51 21.23 -7.72 -7.51
N ALA A 52 21.55 -6.56 -8.09
CA ALA A 52 22.91 -6.04 -8.15
C ALA A 52 23.47 -5.72 -6.76
N VAL A 53 22.67 -5.10 -5.89
CA VAL A 53 23.04 -4.81 -4.50
C VAL A 53 23.28 -6.11 -3.72
N ALA A 54 22.37 -7.07 -3.84
CA ALA A 54 22.51 -8.39 -3.21
C ALA A 54 23.81 -9.09 -3.65
N ALA A 55 24.11 -9.09 -4.95
CA ALA A 55 25.32 -9.68 -5.49
C ALA A 55 26.60 -8.97 -5.03
N THR A 56 26.62 -7.63 -5.08
CA THR A 56 27.78 -6.80 -4.70
C THR A 56 28.15 -6.98 -3.23
N HIS A 57 27.14 -7.07 -2.36
CA HIS A 57 27.34 -7.19 -0.92
C HIS A 57 27.28 -8.62 -0.40
N LYS A 58 27.15 -9.63 -1.29
CA LYS A 58 27.03 -11.06 -0.95
C LYS A 58 25.92 -11.34 0.06
N THR A 59 24.80 -10.65 -0.07
CA THR A 59 23.61 -10.80 0.78
C THR A 59 22.45 -11.36 -0.01
N THR A 60 21.40 -11.78 0.69
CA THR A 60 20.17 -12.25 0.06
C THR A 60 19.28 -11.07 -0.35
N ILE A 61 18.46 -11.27 -1.38
CA ILE A 61 17.45 -10.28 -1.80
C ILE A 61 16.52 -9.90 -0.63
N ALA A 62 16.16 -10.88 0.20
CA ALA A 62 15.33 -10.66 1.39
C ALA A 62 15.98 -9.68 2.38
N GLU A 63 17.28 -9.81 2.63
CA GLU A 63 18.02 -8.89 3.51
C GLU A 63 18.07 -7.47 2.94
N VAL A 64 18.23 -7.33 1.64
CA VAL A 64 18.17 -6.02 0.96
C VAL A 64 16.79 -5.38 1.13
N ILE A 65 15.71 -6.13 0.92
CA ILE A 65 14.33 -5.64 1.11
C ILE A 65 14.10 -5.22 2.57
N MET A 66 14.56 -6.02 3.53
CA MET A 66 14.48 -5.68 4.95
C MET A 66 15.27 -4.40 5.27
N ALA A 67 16.46 -4.23 4.69
CA ALA A 67 17.27 -3.03 4.88
C ALA A 67 16.54 -1.79 4.34
N VAL A 68 16.01 -1.86 3.12
CA VAL A 68 15.21 -0.77 2.52
C VAL A 68 14.01 -0.43 3.39
N ALA A 69 13.29 -1.45 3.88
CA ALA A 69 12.14 -1.26 4.77
C ALA A 69 12.52 -0.60 6.10
N ARG A 70 13.66 -0.96 6.70
CA ARG A 70 14.18 -0.32 7.93
C ARG A 70 14.56 1.13 7.69
N ILE A 71 15.29 1.42 6.60
CA ILE A 71 15.70 2.78 6.22
C ILE A 71 14.47 3.68 6.00
N LYS A 72 13.46 3.15 5.31
CA LYS A 72 12.21 3.88 5.00
C LYS A 72 11.15 3.78 6.10
N LYS A 73 11.43 3.09 7.21
CA LYS A 73 10.53 2.90 8.37
C LYS A 73 9.14 2.39 7.99
N THR A 74 9.05 1.47 7.02
CA THR A 74 7.77 0.99 6.45
C THR A 74 7.07 -0.09 7.28
N GLY A 75 7.64 -0.49 8.43
CA GLY A 75 7.02 -1.47 9.33
C GLY A 75 6.93 -2.89 8.77
N LEU A 76 7.69 -3.19 7.71
CA LEU A 76 7.65 -4.46 6.99
C LEU A 76 8.15 -5.61 7.90
N LYS A 77 7.27 -6.57 8.19
CA LYS A 77 7.59 -7.82 8.91
C LYS A 77 7.61 -8.96 7.90
N ILE A 78 8.79 -9.53 7.66
CA ILE A 78 8.93 -10.76 6.87
C ILE A 78 9.00 -11.91 7.87
N GLU A 79 7.93 -12.69 7.96
CA GLU A 79 7.93 -13.93 8.74
C GLU A 79 8.74 -14.98 7.95
N ASN A 80 9.87 -15.40 8.50
CA ASN A 80 10.69 -16.46 7.92
C ASN A 80 9.96 -17.80 8.05
N THR A 81 8.97 -18.05 7.20
CA THR A 81 8.47 -19.41 6.98
C THR A 81 9.53 -20.11 6.14
N LYS A 82 10.56 -20.66 6.79
CA LYS A 82 11.35 -21.73 6.16
C LYS A 82 10.34 -22.81 5.80
N GLN A 83 9.93 -22.86 4.53
CA GLN A 83 9.31 -24.07 4.00
C GLN A 83 10.38 -25.14 4.05
N THR A 84 10.49 -25.82 5.18
CA THR A 84 11.16 -27.09 5.30
C THR A 84 10.35 -28.04 4.42
N ARG A 85 10.71 -28.14 3.14
CA ARG A 85 10.32 -29.31 2.34
C ARG A 85 10.93 -30.49 3.06
N SER A 86 10.17 -31.16 3.93
CA SER A 86 10.55 -32.48 4.39
C SER A 86 10.65 -33.32 3.13
N LYS A 87 11.87 -33.71 2.76
CA LYS A 87 12.05 -34.82 1.83
C LYS A 87 11.53 -36.06 2.55
N SER A 88 10.23 -36.32 2.47
CA SER A 88 9.71 -37.68 2.58
C SER A 88 10.23 -38.39 1.34
N PHE A 89 11.47 -38.87 1.43
CA PHE A 89 11.93 -39.95 0.59
C PHE A 89 11.12 -41.15 1.06
N ASP A 90 9.97 -41.36 0.40
CA ASP A 90 9.20 -42.58 0.60
C ASP A 90 10.12 -43.75 0.29
N MET A 91 10.55 -44.43 1.36
CA MET A 91 10.99 -45.81 1.31
C MET A 91 9.79 -46.64 0.82
N ILE A 92 9.62 -46.70 -0.49
CA ILE A 92 8.93 -47.78 -1.19
C ILE A 92 10.07 -48.43 -1.96
N GLY A 93 10.74 -49.48 -1.47
CA GLY A 93 10.11 -50.68 -0.95
C GLY A 93 9.57 -51.53 -2.11
N GLN A 94 10.45 -51.91 -3.05
CA GLN A 94 10.41 -53.16 -3.83
C GLN A 94 11.83 -53.57 -4.21
#